data_AF-A0A931VZK3-F1
#
_entry.id   AF-A0A931VZK3-F1
#
_cell.length_a   1.000
_cell.length_b   1.000
_cell.length_c   1.000
_cell.angle_alpha   90.00
_cell.angle_beta   90.00
_cell.angle_gamma   90.00
#
_symmetry.space_group_name_H-M   'P 1'
#
loop_
_entity.id
_entity.type
_entity.pdbx_description
1 polymer ?
#
loop_
_entity_poly.entity_id
_entity_poly.type
_entity_poly.pdbx_seq_one_letter_code
_entity_poly.pdbx_strand_id
1 'polypeptide(L)' 'MKTKDRVLTATEFKAKCLKIFDNLGPKGIIVTKRGQPIAKVTPISTHNNAKLIGCMKGKVVIKGDIFSTGIKWDAES' A
#
# COMPACT_ATOMS: atom_id res chain seq x y z
N MET A 1 -21.07 -6.05 -6.47
CA MET A 1 -21.12 -7.36 -5.75
C MET A 1 -20.21 -7.29 -4.53
N LYS A 2 -20.76 -7.29 -3.30
CA LYS A 2 -19.96 -7.27 -2.07
C LYS A 2 -19.34 -8.67 -1.86
N THR A 3 -18.12 -8.90 -2.35
CA THR A 3 -17.37 -10.12 -2.04
C THR A 3 -17.09 -10.15 -0.54
N LYS A 4 -17.76 -11.05 0.18
CA LYS A 4 -17.64 -11.28 1.62
C LYS A 4 -16.19 -11.65 1.94
N ASP A 5 -15.61 -11.07 2.99
CA ASP A 5 -14.24 -11.41 3.41
C ASP A 5 -14.18 -12.89 3.82
N ARG A 6 -13.17 -13.61 3.33
CA ARG A 6 -13.00 -15.03 3.61
C ARG A 6 -12.40 -15.18 5.01
N VAL A 7 -13.18 -15.77 5.93
CA VAL A 7 -12.82 -15.93 7.34
C VAL A 7 -12.48 -17.40 7.61
N LEU A 8 -11.39 -17.67 8.32
CA LEU A 8 -10.99 -19.02 8.71
C LEU A 8 -10.33 -19.05 10.09
N THR A 9 -10.24 -20.23 10.70
CA THR A 9 -9.66 -20.39 12.04
C THR A 9 -8.14 -20.44 12.00
N ALA A 10 -7.48 -20.08 13.09
CA ALA A 10 -6.03 -20.19 13.23
C ALA A 10 -5.52 -21.62 13.01
N THR A 11 -6.33 -22.63 13.40
CA THR A 11 -6.02 -24.05 13.18
C THR A 11 -6.04 -24.39 11.69
N GLU A 12 -7.06 -23.95 10.95
CA GLU A 12 -7.13 -24.15 9.50
C GLU A 12 -6.04 -23.38 8.75
N PHE A 13 -5.73 -22.16 9.20
CA PHE A 13 -4.63 -21.38 8.65
C PHE A 13 -3.31 -22.14 8.78
N LYS A 14 -2.99 -22.64 9.99
CA LYS A 14 -1.76 -23.40 10.25
C LYS A 14 -1.69 -24.68 9.40
N ALA A 15 -2.80 -25.39 9.22
CA ALA A 15 -2.85 -26.63 8.46
C ALA A 15 -2.72 -26.45 6.94
N LYS A 16 -3.13 -25.29 6.40
CA LYS A 16 -3.25 -25.06 4.94
C LYS A 16 -2.51 -23.80 4.45
N CYS A 17 -1.52 -23.29 5.20
CA CYS A 17 -0.97 -21.95 4.96
C CYS A 17 -0.40 -21.77 3.55
N LEU A 18 0.39 -22.73 3.05
CA LEU A 18 1.01 -22.65 1.72
C LEU A 18 -0.05 -22.57 0.61
N LYS A 19 -1.02 -23.51 0.62
CA LYS A 19 -2.13 -23.51 -0.34
C LYS A 19 -2.96 -22.23 -0.28
N ILE A 20 -3.09 -21.63 0.91
CA ILE A 20 -3.79 -20.35 1.10
C ILE A 20 -2.99 -19.21 0.46
N PHE A 21 -1.66 -19.16 0.62
CA PHE A 21 -0.82 -18.14 -0.01
C PHE A 21 -0.84 -18.24 -1.53
N ASP A 22 -0.79 -19.45 -2.10
CA ASP A 22 -0.83 -19.68 -3.55
C ASP A 22 -2.14 -19.17 -4.18
N ASN A 23 -3.25 -19.20 -3.42
CA ASN A 23 -4.59 -18.84 -3.89
C ASN A 23 -5.13 -17.57 -3.21
N LEU A 24 -4.24 -16.69 -2.73
CA LEU A 24 -4.62 -15.51 -1.98
C LEU A 24 -5.16 -14.42 -2.91
N GLY A 25 -6.47 -14.19 -2.86
CA GLY A 25 -7.11 -13.13 -3.65
C GLY A 25 -6.78 -11.72 -3.14
N PRO A 26 -7.12 -10.67 -3.93
CA PRO A 26 -6.74 -9.28 -3.65
C PRO A 26 -7.31 -8.72 -2.33
N LYS A 27 -8.43 -9.26 -1.83
CA LYS A 27 -9.01 -8.84 -0.54
C LYS A 27 -8.30 -9.43 0.68
N GLY A 28 -7.56 -10.52 0.48
CA GLY A 28 -7.00 -11.32 1.56
C GLY A 28 -8.02 -12.14 2.34
N ILE A 29 -7.60 -12.62 3.51
CA ILE A 29 -8.38 -13.45 4.43
C ILE A 29 -8.28 -12.92 5.87
N ILE A 30 -9.28 -13.21 6.69
CA ILE A 30 -9.28 -12.94 8.13
C ILE A 30 -9.04 -14.26 8.88
N VAL A 31 -8.07 -14.26 9.79
CA VAL A 31 -7.77 -15.39 10.67
C VAL A 31 -8.39 -15.11 12.03
N THR A 32 -9.15 -16.08 12.54
CA THR A 32 -9.83 -16.01 13.83
C THR A 32 -9.28 -17.03 14.83
N LYS A 33 -9.38 -16.75 16.12
CA LYS A 33 -9.13 -17.69 17.21
C LYS A 33 -10.30 -17.62 18.17
N ARG A 34 -10.98 -18.75 18.39
CA ARG A 34 -12.21 -18.83 19.21
C ARG A 34 -13.29 -17.83 18.76
N GLY A 35 -13.51 -17.73 17.45
CA GLY A 35 -14.50 -16.82 16.85
C GLY A 35 -14.10 -15.35 16.79
N GLN A 36 -12.99 -14.95 17.45
CA GLN A 36 -12.51 -13.57 17.44
C GLN A 36 -11.46 -13.36 16.34
N PRO A 37 -11.60 -12.32 15.49
CA PRO A 37 -10.56 -11.93 14.52
C PRO A 37 -9.26 -11.57 15.23
N ILE A 38 -8.14 -12.17 14.80
CA ILE A 38 -6.82 -11.91 15.39
C ILE A 38 -5.77 -11.45 14.38
N ALA A 39 -5.97 -11.73 13.09
CA ALA A 39 -5.03 -11.33 12.04
C ALA A 39 -5.75 -11.21 10.69
N LYS A 40 -5.15 -10.44 9.78
CA LYS A 40 -5.55 -10.36 8.37
C LYS A 40 -4.33 -10.67 7.51
N VAL A 41 -4.48 -11.54 6.53
CA VAL A 41 -3.44 -11.88 5.56
C VAL A 41 -3.88 -11.33 4.21
N THR A 42 -3.12 -10.39 3.67
CA THR A 42 -3.36 -9.77 2.37
C THR A 42 -2.15 -9.96 1.47
N PRO A 43 -2.35 -10.08 0.14
CA PRO A 43 -1.22 -10.11 -0.77
C PRO A 43 -0.44 -8.80 -0.64
N ILE A 44 0.88 -8.89 -0.77
CA ILE A 44 1.72 -7.70 -0.87
C ILE A 44 1.40 -7.06 -2.22
N SER A 45 0.78 -5.89 -2.18
CA SER A 45 0.55 -5.11 -3.39
C SER A 45 1.89 -4.61 -3.90
N THR A 46 2.34 -5.13 -5.04
CA THR A 46 3.39 -4.51 -5.84
C THR A 46 2.81 -3.25 -6.46
N HIS A 47 2.76 -2.18 -5.67
CA HIS A 47 2.33 -0.88 -6.19
C HIS A 47 3.34 -0.42 -7.25
N ASN A 48 2.96 -0.57 -8.52
CA ASN A 48 3.68 0.08 -9.59
C ASN A 48 3.36 1.58 -9.55
N ASN A 49 4.27 2.33 -8.93
CA ASN A 49 4.18 3.78 -8.80
C ASN A 49 4.40 4.53 -10.12
N ALA A 50 4.69 3.84 -11.24
CA ALA A 50 4.78 4.48 -12.55
C ALA A 50 3.50 5.24 -12.90
N LYS A 51 2.33 4.79 -12.43
CA LYS A 51 1.04 5.47 -12.62
C LYS A 51 0.95 6.81 -11.87
N LEU A 52 1.82 7.06 -10.88
CA LEU A 52 1.87 8.32 -10.15
C LEU A 52 2.71 9.39 -10.87
N ILE A 53 3.61 8.98 -11.78
CA ILE A 53 4.42 9.93 -12.54
C ILE A 53 3.51 10.80 -13.40
N GLY A 54 3.52 12.11 -13.14
CA GLY A 54 2.68 13.08 -13.85
C GLY A 54 1.22 13.15 -13.39
N CYS A 55 0.80 12.42 -12.35
CA CYS A 55 -0.59 12.47 -11.85
C CYS A 55 -1.02 13.86 -11.33
N MET A 56 -0.04 14.71 -11.02
CA MET A 56 -0.23 16.10 -10.58
C MET A 56 0.00 17.13 -11.71
N LYS A 57 0.23 16.70 -12.96
CA LYS A 57 0.43 17.62 -14.10
C LYS A 57 -0.78 18.56 -14.22
N GLY A 58 -0.51 19.86 -14.25
CA GLY A 58 -1.55 20.90 -14.32
C GLY A 58 -2.33 21.16 -13.02
N LYS A 59 -2.04 20.43 -11.93
CA LYS A 59 -2.65 20.64 -10.61
C LYS A 59 -1.71 21.36 -9.62
N VAL A 60 -0.46 21.57 -10.01
CA VAL A 60 0.55 22.25 -9.19
C VAL A 60 0.69 23.69 -9.66
N VAL A 61 0.63 24.62 -8.71
CA VAL A 61 0.92 26.04 -8.93
C VAL A 61 2.22 26.36 -8.22
N ILE A 62 3.22 26.83 -8.96
CA ILE A 62 4.47 27.33 -8.40
C ILE A 62 4.18 28.72 -7.81
N LYS A 63 4.53 28.92 -6.54
CA LYS A 63 4.45 30.22 -5.87
C LYS A 63 5.86 30.73 -5.59
N GLY A 64 6.17 31.94 -6.08
CA GLY A 64 7.50 32.52 -5.96
C GLY A 64 8.50 31.93 -6.96
N ASP A 65 9.77 32.26 -6.78
CA ASP A 65 10.88 31.70 -7.55
C ASP A 65 11.49 30.51 -6.82
N ILE A 66 11.12 29.30 -7.24
CA ILE A 66 11.62 28.05 -6.67
C ILE A 66 13.02 27.67 -7.16
N PHE A 67 13.57 28.41 -8.13
CA PHE A 67 14.94 28.24 -8.60
C PHE A 67 15.92 29.19 -7.89
N SER A 68 15.41 30.13 -7.09
CA SER A 68 16.20 30.99 -6.23
C SER A 68 16.53 30.30 -4.90
N THR A 69 17.74 30.52 -4.39
CA THR A 69 18.14 30.14 -3.03
C THR A 69 17.71 31.17 -1.98
N GLY A 70 17.21 32.34 -2.42
CA GLY A 70 16.94 33.49 -1.55
C GLY A 70 18.20 34.17 -1.01
N ILE A 71 19.40 33.74 -1.44
CA ILE A 71 20.69 34.28 -1.00
C ILE A 71 21.40 34.88 -2.20
N LYS A 72 21.93 36.10 -2.02
CA LYS A 72 22.81 36.70 -3.01
C LYS A 72 24.18 36.01 -2.94
N TRP A 73 24.59 35.38 -4.04
CA TRP A 73 25.93 34.78 -4.14
C TRP A 73 26.99 35.88 -4.09
N ASP A 74 27.97 35.73 -3.20
CA ASP A 74 29.11 36.63 -3.04
C ASP A 74 30.38 35.89 -3.47
N ALA A 75 30.76 36.05 -4.73
CA ALA A 75 31.81 35.27 -5.38
C ALA A 75 33.23 35.80 -5.09
N GLU A 76 33.35 36.94 -4.44
CA GLU A 76 34.61 37.67 -4.30
C GLU A 76 35.09 37.62 -2.84
N SER A 77 36.13 36.83 -2.59
CA SER A 77 37.00 36.88 -1.41
C SER A 77 38.45 36.91 -1.87
#